data_AF-A0A521IK41-F1
#
_entry.id   AF-A0A521IK41-F1
#
_cell.length_a   1.000
_cell.length_b   1.000
_cell.length_c   1.000
_cell.angle_alpha   90.00
_cell.angle_beta   90.00
_cell.angle_gamma   90.00
#
_symmetry.space_group_name_H-M   'P 1'
#
loop_
_entity.id
_entity.type
_entity.pdbx_description
1 polymer ?
#
loop_
_entity_poly.entity_id
_entity_poly.type
_entity_poly.pdbx_seq_one_letter_code
_entity_poly.pdbx_strand_id
1 'polypeptide(L)'
;MRTLHLPISEEDLQSLRAYDAVSFSGTLYVGRDQVHQRLARLLEEGKPLPVELEGQAIYYMGPSPPLPGMIMGSCGPTTSAR
;
A
#
# COMPACT_ATOMS: atom_id res chain seq x y z
N MET A 1 5.88 -18.64 7.45
CA MET A 1 5.45 -17.30 7.01
C MET A 1 5.67 -17.23 5.51
N ARG A 2 4.61 -17.04 4.73
CA ARG A 2 4.67 -16.99 3.26
C ARG A 2 5.07 -15.58 2.81
N THR A 3 5.92 -15.48 1.80
CA THR A 3 6.25 -14.18 1.19
C THR A 3 5.37 -13.96 -0.04
N LEU A 4 4.68 -12.82 -0.06
CA LEU A 4 3.95 -12.31 -1.22
C LEU A 4 4.84 -11.29 -1.93
N HIS A 5 5.02 -11.49 -3.24
CA HIS A 5 5.76 -10.55 -4.06
C HIS A 5 4.81 -9.49 -4.60
N LEU A 6 5.23 -8.22 -4.59
CA LEU A 6 4.46 -7.11 -5.14
C LEU A 6 4.90 -6.86 -6.60
N PRO A 7 3.98 -6.74 -7.56
CA PRO A 7 2.51 -6.82 -7.42
C PRO A 7 2.02 -8.24 -7.13
N ILE A 8 1.01 -8.38 -6.29
CA ILE A 8 0.45 -9.66 -5.84
C ILE A 8 -0.32 -10.31 -6.99
N SER A 9 -0.08 -11.60 -7.23
CA SER A 9 -0.84 -12.35 -8.23
C SER A 9 -2.27 -12.64 -7.76
N GLU A 10 -3.18 -12.80 -8.72
CA GLU A 10 -4.58 -13.17 -8.43
C GLU A 10 -4.66 -14.53 -7.71
N GLU A 11 -3.80 -15.49 -8.08
CA GLU A 11 -3.71 -16.80 -7.40
C GLU A 11 -3.28 -16.64 -5.93
N ASP A 12 -2.27 -15.80 -5.68
CA ASP A 12 -1.85 -15.50 -4.32
C ASP A 12 -2.99 -14.89 -3.50
N LEU A 13 -3.70 -13.90 -4.05
CA LEU A 13 -4.84 -13.25 -3.39
C LEU A 13 -5.94 -14.24 -3.03
N GLN A 14 -6.35 -15.10 -3.97
CA GLN A 14 -7.41 -16.08 -3.77
C GLN A 14 -7.05 -17.17 -2.76
N SER A 15 -5.76 -17.46 -2.62
CA SER A 15 -5.27 -18.46 -1.68
C SER A 15 -5.22 -17.99 -0.22
N LEU A 16 -5.24 -16.68 0.04
CA LEU A 16 -5.14 -16.13 1.40
C LEU A 16 -6.37 -16.43 2.25
N ARG A 17 -6.15 -16.66 3.55
CA ARG A 17 -7.19 -16.83 4.55
C ARG A 17 -6.95 -15.86 5.71
N ALA A 18 -8.05 -15.50 6.39
CA ALA A 18 -7.94 -14.70 7.62
C ALA A 18 -7.00 -15.40 8.62
N TYR A 19 -6.23 -14.62 9.35
CA TYR A 19 -5.19 -15.06 10.29
C TYR A 19 -3.91 -15.64 9.67
N ASP A 20 -3.77 -15.67 8.34
CA ASP A 20 -2.50 -16.02 7.72
C ASP A 20 -1.40 -15.01 8.05
N ALA A 21 -0.24 -15.52 8.46
CA ALA A 21 0.97 -14.72 8.64
C ALA A 21 1.75 -14.64 7.32
N VAL A 22 1.82 -13.44 6.76
CA VAL A 22 2.49 -13.14 5.49
C VAL A 22 3.56 -12.07 5.64
N SER A 23 4.56 -12.12 4.77
CA SER A 23 5.52 -11.04 4.53
C SER A 23 5.36 -10.52 3.10
N PHE A 24 5.66 -9.24 2.87
CA PHE A 24 5.64 -8.64 1.54
C PHE A 24 7.06 -8.33 1.07
N SER A 25 7.32 -8.51 -0.23
CA SER A 25 8.60 -8.15 -0.86
C SER A 25 8.37 -7.48 -2.21
N GLY A 26 9.00 -6.33 -2.43
CA GLY A 26 8.86 -5.54 -3.65
C GLY A 26 8.53 -4.08 -3.37
N THR A 27 7.97 -3.40 -4.36
CA THR A 27 7.59 -1.99 -4.25
C THR A 27 6.22 -1.87 -3.59
N LEU A 28 6.16 -1.17 -2.46
CA LEU A 28 4.94 -0.93 -1.70
C LEU A 28 4.57 0.55 -1.81
N TYR A 29 3.34 0.83 -2.25
CA TYR A 29 2.84 2.20 -2.27
C TYR A 29 2.41 2.62 -0.88
N VAL A 30 2.58 3.91 -0.58
CA VAL A 30 2.21 4.50 0.70
C VAL A 30 1.24 5.64 0.44
N GLY A 31 0.10 5.61 1.12
CA GLY A 31 -0.93 6.62 0.94
C GLY A 31 -1.96 6.56 2.06
N ARG A 32 -2.51 7.72 2.41
CA ARG A 32 -3.57 7.85 3.42
C ARG A 32 -4.74 8.63 2.84
N ASP A 33 -5.41 9.42 3.66
CA ASP A 33 -6.64 10.14 3.41
C ASP A 33 -6.56 11.01 2.12
N GLN A 34 -5.53 11.87 1.98
CA GLN A 34 -5.37 12.76 0.82
C GLN A 34 -5.07 12.01 -0.49
N VAL A 35 -4.37 10.88 -0.42
CA VAL A 35 -4.06 10.06 -1.61
C VAL A 35 -5.36 9.45 -2.13
N HIS A 36 -6.16 8.84 -1.26
CA HIS A 36 -7.44 8.25 -1.65
C HIS A 36 -8.42 9.30 -2.18
N GLN A 37 -8.49 10.48 -1.54
CA GLN A 37 -9.33 11.58 -2.02
C GLN A 37 -8.94 12.02 -3.43
N ARG A 38 -7.64 12.12 -3.73
CA ARG A 38 -7.16 12.47 -5.08
C ARG A 38 -7.48 11.39 -6.11
N LEU A 39 -7.26 10.12 -5.78
CA LEU A 39 -7.53 9.00 -6.69
C LEU A 39 -9.03 8.90 -7.00
N ALA A 40 -9.89 8.99 -5.98
CA ALA A 40 -11.34 9.01 -6.14
C ALA A 40 -11.80 10.15 -7.06
N ARG A 41 -11.31 11.37 -6.83
CA ARG A 41 -11.64 12.53 -7.67
C ARG A 41 -11.23 12.32 -9.14
N LEU A 42 -10.07 11.71 -9.40
CA LEU A 42 -9.65 11.44 -10.78
C LEU A 42 -10.58 10.44 -11.46
N LEU A 43 -11.03 9.41 -10.75
CA LEU A 43 -11.99 8.43 -11.25
C LEU A 43 -13.35 9.08 -11.54
N GLU A 44 -13.85 9.92 -10.62
CA GLU A 44 -15.10 10.68 -10.80
C GLU A 44 -15.05 11.61 -12.02
N GLU A 45 -13.90 12.23 -12.27
CA GLU A 45 -13.66 13.12 -13.42
C GLU A 45 -13.36 12.33 -14.72
N GLY A 46 -13.36 10.99 -14.69
CA GLY A 46 -13.02 10.15 -15.85
C GLY A 46 -11.57 10.28 -16.32
N LYS A 47 -10.67 10.72 -15.43
CA LYS A 47 -9.26 10.95 -15.72
C LYS A 47 -8.42 9.71 -15.40
N PRO A 48 -7.28 9.51 -16.10
CA PRO A 48 -6.38 8.42 -15.79
C PRO A 48 -5.78 8.58 -14.39
N LEU A 49 -5.55 7.44 -13.72
CA LEU A 49 -4.82 7.40 -12.46
C LEU A 49 -3.33 7.69 -12.70
N PRO A 50 -2.62 8.30 -11.74
CA PRO A 50 -1.19 8.60 -11.87
C PRO A 50 -0.30 7.36 -11.75
N VAL A 51 -0.86 6.23 -11.31
CA VAL A 51 -0.20 4.93 -11.13
C VAL A 51 -1.20 3.81 -11.42
N GLU A 52 -0.71 2.69 -11.94
CA GLU A 52 -1.47 1.44 -12.01
C GLU A 52 -1.66 0.85 -10.61
N LEU A 53 -2.88 0.46 -10.27
CA LEU A 53 -3.24 -0.06 -8.95
C LEU A 53 -3.49 -1.58 -8.93
N GLU A 54 -3.67 -2.20 -10.09
CA GLU A 54 -3.96 -3.63 -10.17
C GLU A 54 -2.81 -4.48 -9.60
N GLY A 55 -3.14 -5.40 -8.68
CA GLY A 55 -2.17 -6.22 -7.95
C GLY A 55 -1.29 -5.45 -6.95
N GLN A 56 -1.38 -4.12 -6.86
CA GLN A 56 -0.54 -3.33 -5.96
C GLN A 56 -1.08 -3.36 -4.53
N ALA A 57 -0.18 -3.17 -3.57
CA ALA A 57 -0.54 -2.95 -2.18
C ALA A 57 -0.32 -1.48 -1.80
N ILE A 58 -1.30 -0.89 -1.12
CA ILE A 58 -1.18 0.45 -0.53
C ILE A 58 -1.10 0.29 0.99
N TYR A 59 0.04 0.65 1.55
CA TYR A 59 0.25 0.71 2.98
C TYR A 59 -0.18 2.06 3.54
N TYR A 60 -1.20 2.03 4.40
CA TYR A 60 -1.68 3.23 5.05
C TYR A 60 -0.70 3.64 6.15
N MET A 61 0.24 4.52 5.78
CA MET A 61 1.35 4.94 6.62
C MET A 61 1.74 6.38 6.29
N GLY A 62 2.30 7.10 7.28
CA GLY A 62 2.96 8.38 7.09
C GLY A 62 4.28 8.35 7.85
N PRO A 63 5.44 8.43 7.18
CA PRO A 63 6.72 8.21 7.84
C PRO A 63 7.03 9.39 8.78
N SER A 64 7.65 9.11 9.92
CA SER A 64 8.27 10.18 10.70
C SER A 64 9.49 10.74 9.97
N PRO A 65 9.98 11.94 10.35
CA PRO A 65 11.25 12.44 9.85
C PRO A 65 12.38 11.42 10.12
N PRO A 66 13.31 11.23 9.17
CA PRO A 66 14.47 10.37 9.37
C PRO A 66 15.45 11.00 10.37
N LEU A 67 16.12 10.16 11.15
CA LEU A 67 17.28 10.56 11.95
C LEU A 67 18.53 10.70 11.06
N PRO A 68 19.56 11.44 11.48
CA PRO A 68 20.81 11.53 10.72
C PRO A 68 21.39 10.15 10.39
N GLY A 69 21.71 9.92 9.11
CA GLY A 69 22.25 8.64 8.62
C GLY A 69 21.21 7.54 8.36
N MET A 70 19.93 7.78 8.62
CA MET A 70 18.85 6.81 8.36
C MET A 70 18.11 7.15 7.06
N ILE A 71 17.74 6.11 6.30
CA ILE A 71 17.03 6.25 5.01
C ILE A 71 15.58 6.73 5.23
N MET A 72 14.95 6.33 6.33
CA MET A 72 13.56 6.68 6.66
C MET A 72 13.35 6.75 8.17
N GLY A 73 12.34 7.50 8.60
CA GLY A 73 11.88 7.46 9.99
C GLY A 73 10.97 6.27 10.28
N SER A 74 10.29 6.31 11.43
CA SER A 74 9.33 5.28 11.82
C SER A 74 8.17 5.19 10.85
N CYS A 75 7.75 3.96 10.53
CA CYS A 75 6.79 3.65 9.46
C CYS A 75 5.66 2.74 9.96
N GLY A 76 5.09 3.08 11.12
CA GLY A 76 3.92 2.39 11.65
C GLY A 76 2.65 2.61 10.83
N PRO A 77 1.66 1.68 10.91
CA PRO A 77 0.41 1.79 10.18
C PRO A 77 -0.49 2.89 10.76
N THR A 78 -1.49 3.29 9.98
CA THR A 78 -2.64 4.04 10.46
C THR A 78 -3.94 3.23 10.29
N THR A 79 -5.01 3.67 10.95
CA THR A 79 -6.34 3.03 10.89
C THR A 79 -6.85 2.94 9.45
N SER A 80 -7.26 1.74 9.03
CA SER A 80 -7.77 1.45 7.68
C SER A 80 -9.23 1.80 7.43
N ALA A 81 -10.00 2.11 8.47
CA ALA A 81 -11.42 2.43 8.38
C ALA A 81 -11.73 3.89 7.98
N ARG A 82 -10.71 4.75 7.83
CA ARG A 82 -10.86 6.16 7.42
C ARG A 82 -10.78 6.28 5.91
#